data_AF-A0A0G0H6Z6-F1
#
_entry.id   AF-A0A0G0H6Z6-F1
#
_cell.length_a   1.000
_cell.length_b   1.000
_cell.length_c   1.000
_cell.angle_alpha   90.00
_cell.angle_beta   90.00
_cell.angle_gamma   90.00
#
_symmetry.space_group_name_H-M   'P 1'
#
loop_
_entity.id
_entity.type
_entity.pdbx_description
1 polymer ?
#
loop_
_entity_poly.entity_id
_entity_poly.type
_entity_poly.pdbx_seq_one_letter_code
_entity_poly.pdbx_strand_id
1 'polypeptide(L)' 'MSIIVRATGNDNSDAVIRKFQKRVVLEKVVQEYRDIMFHKKNSEKRKEMLAERRRKIRRAQRLANQ' A
#
# COMPACT_ATOMS: atom_id res chain seq x y z
N MET A 1 10.13 8.57 9.03
CA MET A 1 10.59 7.19 8.78
C MET A 1 11.27 7.19 7.41
N SER A 2 12.52 6.71 7.30
CA SER A 2 13.29 6.74 6.05
C SER A 2 13.37 5.33 5.45
N ILE A 3 12.93 5.18 4.20
CA ILE A 3 13.05 3.93 3.45
C ILE A 3 14.39 3.95 2.73
N ILE A 4 15.24 2.95 3.03
CA ILE A 4 16.53 2.77 2.37
C ILE A 4 16.46 1.50 1.52
N VAL A 5 16.66 1.64 0.21
CA VAL A 5 16.79 0.50 -0.72
C VAL A 5 18.20 0.53 -1.30
N ARG A 6 18.96 -0.54 -1.03
CA ARG A 6 20.31 -0.72 -1.57
C ARG A 6 20.21 -1.46 -2.91
N ALA A 7 20.95 -0.98 -3.90
CA ALA A 7 21.10 -1.68 -5.17
C ALA A 7 22.01 -2.91 -4.99
N THR A 8 21.68 -4.00 -5.68
CA THR A 8 22.59 -5.14 -5.86
C THR A 8 23.28 -5.03 -7.23
N GLY A 9 24.40 -5.73 -7.43
CA GLY A 9 25.22 -5.62 -8.66
C GLY A 9 24.51 -5.93 -9.98
N ASN A 10 23.33 -6.55 -9.93
CA ASN A 10 22.51 -6.89 -11.11
C ASN A 10 21.28 -5.96 -11.27
N ASP A 11 21.10 -4.96 -10.41
CA ASP A 11 19.96 -4.05 -10.49
C ASP A 11 20.22 -2.95 -11.51
N ASN A 12 19.27 -2.76 -12.43
CA ASN A 12 19.16 -1.53 -13.20
C ASN A 12 18.40 -0.46 -12.40
N SER A 13 18.52 0.81 -12.82
CA SER A 13 17.85 1.94 -12.15
C SER A 13 16.35 1.71 -11.96
N ASP A 14 15.67 1.19 -12.98
CA ASP A 14 14.24 0.91 -12.92
C ASP A 14 13.89 -0.20 -11.91
N ALA A 15 14.75 -1.21 -11.76
CA ALA A 15 14.57 -2.26 -10.77
C ALA A 15 14.67 -1.71 -9.35
N VAL A 16 15.61 -0.80 -9.10
CA VAL A 16 15.74 -0.11 -7.80
C VAL A 16 14.50 0.73 -7.51
N ILE A 17 14.02 1.51 -8.50
CA ILE A 17 12.81 2.33 -8.37
C ILE A 17 11.59 1.45 -8.05
N ARG A 18 11.40 0.33 -8.75
CA ARG A 18 10.29 -0.61 -8.47
C ARG A 18 10.39 -1.23 -7.08
N LYS A 19 11.59 -1.59 -6.62
CA LYS A 19 11.81 -2.11 -5.26
C LYS A 19 11.44 -1.06 -4.21
N PHE A 20 11.85 0.19 -4.41
CA PHE A 20 11.49 1.31 -3.55
C PHE A 20 9.97 1.53 -3.50
N GLN A 21 9.31 1.61 -4.67
CA GLN A 21 7.86 1.77 -4.75
C GLN A 21 7.12 0.64 -4.00
N LYS A 22 7.54 -0.62 -4.17
CA LYS A 22 6.97 -1.75 -3.43
C LYS A 22 7.13 -1.58 -1.91
N ARG A 23 8.29 -1.10 -1.46
CA ARG A 23 8.58 -0.88 -0.04
C ARG A 23 7.73 0.26 0.55
N VAL A 24 7.58 1.36 -0.17
CA VAL A 24 6.71 2.49 0.19
C VAL A 24 5.25 2.04 0.39
N VAL A 25 4.74 1.21 -0.52
CA VAL A 25 3.39 0.66 -0.42
C VAL A 25 3.25 -0.28 0.77
N LEU A 26 4.24 -1.15 1.01
CA LEU A 26 4.22 -2.12 2.11
C LEU A 26 4.25 -1.44 3.47
N GLU A 27 5.08 -0.40 3.62
CA GLU A 27 5.19 0.38 4.85
C GLU A 27 4.05 1.40 5.03
N LYS A 28 3.08 1.44 4.10
CA LYS A 28 1.89 2.33 4.15
C LYS A 28 2.20 3.81 4.35
N VAL A 29 3.43 4.26 4.10
CA VAL A 29 3.91 5.62 4.41
C VAL A 29 2.96 6.69 3.88
N VAL A 30 2.56 6.58 2.61
CA VAL A 30 1.67 7.56 1.97
C VAL A 30 0.27 7.58 2.61
N GLN A 31 -0.22 6.42 3.04
CA GLN A 31 -1.55 6.31 3.63
C GLN A 31 -1.56 6.86 5.07
N GLU A 32 -0.51 6.60 5.83
CA GLU A 32 -0.33 7.17 7.17
C GLU A 32 -0.23 8.70 7.13
N TYR A 33 0.56 9.27 6.22
CA TYR A 33 0.62 10.72 6.05
C TYR A 33 -0.74 11.34 5.69
N ARG A 34 -1.54 10.66 4.85
CA ARG A 34 -2.89 11.13 4.50
C ARG A 34 -3.83 11.07 5.69
N ASP A 35 -3.76 10.01 6.48
CA ASP A 35 -4.62 9.86 7.67
C ASP A 35 -4.22 10.81 8.81
N ILE A 36 -2.95 11.25 8.87
CA ILE A 36 -2.48 12.31 9.78
C ILE A 36 -2.95 13.69 9.30
N MET A 37 -2.85 13.98 7.99
CA MET A 37 -3.19 15.30 7.46
C MET A 37 -4.68 15.66 7.55
N PHE A 38 -5.58 14.67 7.53
CA PHE A 38 -7.02 14.92 7.51
C PHE A 38 -7.73 14.16 8.64
N HIS A 39 -8.35 14.92 9.55
CA HIS A 39 -9.18 14.31 10.59
C HIS A 39 -10.36 13.56 9.96
N LYS A 40 -10.51 12.28 10.29
CA LYS A 40 -11.65 11.43 9.92
C LYS A 40 -12.40 10.99 11.16
N LYS A 41 -13.73 11.02 11.10
CA LYS A 41 -14.58 10.51 12.19
C LYS A 41 -14.41 9.00 12.32
N ASN A 42 -14.58 8.47 13.53
CA ASN A 42 -14.49 7.03 13.79
C ASN A 42 -15.48 6.21 12.94
N SER A 43 -16.65 6.76 12.62
CA SER A 43 -17.63 6.13 11.73
C SER A 43 -17.14 6.01 10.29
N GLU A 44 -16.41 7.00 9.78
CA GLU A 44 -15.82 7.00 8.44
C GLU A 44 -14.67 6.00 8.35
N LYS A 45 -13.78 5.98 9.35
CA LYS A 45 -12.71 4.97 9.46
C LYS A 45 -13.26 3.53 9.40
N ARG A 46 -14.37 3.27 10.11
CA ARG A 46 -15.05 1.96 10.07
C ARG A 46 -15.62 1.65 8.69
N LYS A 47 -16.27 2.62 8.03
CA LYS A 47 -16.81 2.45 6.67
C LYS A 47 -15.70 2.14 5.65
N GLU A 48 -14.57 2.85 5.72
CA GLU A 48 -13.40 2.62 4.86
C GLU A 48 -12.82 1.22 5.04
N MET A 49 -12.63 0.79 6.30
CA MET A 49 -12.13 -0.54 6.63
C MET A 49 -13.03 -1.64 6.06
N LEU A 50 -14.36 -1.54 6.23
CA LEU A 50 -15.32 -2.49 5.69
C LEU A 50 -15.33 -2.50 4.15
N ALA A 51 -15.22 -1.33 3.52
CA ALA A 51 -15.12 -1.21 2.08
C ALA A 51 -13.83 -1.85 1.53
N GLU A 52 -12.71 -1.66 2.21
CA GLU A 52 -11.44 -2.29 1.85
C GLU A 52 -11.49 -3.81 2.01
N ARG A 53 -12.03 -4.31 3.13
CA ARG A 53 -12.24 -5.75 3.36
C ARG A 53 -13.07 -6.37 2.24
N ARG A 54 -14.19 -5.75 1.88
CA ARG A 54 -15.05 -6.22 0.76
C ARG A 54 -14.33 -6.20 -0.58
N ARG A 55 -13.53 -5.18 -0.87
CA ARG A 55 -12.72 -5.11 -2.09
C ARG A 55 -11.71 -6.25 -2.19
N LYS A 56 -11.01 -6.56 -1.09
CA LYS A 56 -10.05 -7.67 -1.03
C LYS A 56 -10.71 -9.03 -1.28
N ILE A 57 -11.84 -9.29 -0.64
CA ILE A 57 -12.61 -10.53 -0.84
C ILE A 57 -13.05 -10.68 -2.31
N ARG A 58 -13.66 -9.65 -2.89
CA ARG A 58 -14.10 -9.71 -4.31
C ARG A 58 -12.94 -9.89 -5.29
N ARG A 59 -11.77 -9.29 -5.00
CA ARG A 59 -10.57 -9.49 -5.82
C ARG A 59 -10.09 -10.94 -5.77
N ALA A 60 -10.04 -11.54 -4.57
CA ALA A 60 -9.66 -12.93 -4.40
C ALA A 60 -10.61 -13.88 -5.14
N GLN A 61 -11.93 -13.64 -5.03
CA GLN A 61 -12.94 -14.41 -5.75
C GLN A 61 -12.78 -14.33 -7.28
N ARG A 62 -12.48 -13.15 -7.83
CA ARG A 62 -12.24 -12.99 -9.28
C ARG A 62 -11.01 -13.75 -9.76
N LEU A 63 -9.94 -13.78 -8.96
CA LEU A 63 -8.71 -14.51 -9.28
C LEU A 63 -8.87 -16.02 -9.14
N ALA A 64 -9.75 -16.49 -8.26
CA ALA A 64 -10.04 -17.91 -8.09
C ALA A 64 -10.95 -18.49 -9.18
N ASN A 65 -11.72 -17.62 -9.86
CA ASN A 65 -12.63 -18.00 -10.95
C ASN A 65 -12.02 -17.75 -12.35
N GLN A 66 -10.74 -17.38 -12.43
CA GLN A 66 -9.93 -17.31 -13.66
C GLN A 66 -9.05 -18.56 -13.77
#